data_AF-A0A484WEL3-F1
#
_entry.id   AF-A0A484WEL3-F1
#
_cell.length_a   1.000
_cell.length_b   1.000
_cell.length_c   1.000
_cell.angle_alpha   90.00
_cell.angle_beta   90.00
_cell.angle_gamma   90.00
#
_symmetry.space_group_name_H-M   'P 1'
#
loop_
_entity.id
_entity.type
_entity.pdbx_description
1 polymer ?
#
loop_
_entity_poly.entity_id
_entity_poly.type
_entity_poly.pdbx_seq_one_letter_code
_entity_poly.pdbx_strand_id
1 'polypeptide(L)' 'MQRSTFWTMTPKQDGLSAVEQLVCDIAAERWRAGKRVLIACEDEQQAIRLDEALWARPPESFVPHNLSG' A
#
# COMPACT_ATOMS: atom_id res chain seq x y z
N MET A 1 12.15 13.52 -16.59
CA MET A 1 12.63 13.78 -15.22
C MET A 1 12.03 12.73 -14.30
N GLN A 2 12.86 12.05 -13.50
CA GLN A 2 12.38 11.07 -12.51
C GLN A 2 12.18 11.77 -11.15
N ARG A 3 11.14 11.40 -10.41
CA ARG A 3 10.80 11.97 -9.10
C ARG A 3 10.72 10.87 -8.05
N SER A 4 11.45 11.05 -6.95
CA SER A 4 11.35 10.20 -5.76
C SER A 4 10.87 11.04 -4.58
N THR A 5 10.00 10.47 -3.76
CA THR A 5 9.47 11.12 -2.55
C THR A 5 9.66 10.14 -1.40
N PHE A 6 10.17 10.64 -0.27
CA PHE A 6 10.36 9.88 0.94
C PHE A 6 9.39 10.40 2.00
N TRP A 7 8.74 9.48 2.73
CA TRP A 7 7.82 9.81 3.81
C TRP A 7 8.51 9.57 5.15
N THR A 8 8.35 10.51 6.08
CA THR A 8 8.79 10.33 7.46
C THR A 8 7.63 9.79 8.28
N MET A 9 7.89 8.73 9.06
CA MET A 9 6.86 8.08 9.86
C MET A 9 7.24 8.04 11.33
N THR A 10 6.24 8.11 12.19
CA THR A 10 6.37 7.75 13.60
C THR A 10 5.98 6.28 13.77
N PRO A 11 6.73 5.47 14.54
CA PRO A 11 6.38 4.08 14.75
C PRO A 11 4.97 3.94 15.35
N LYS A 12 4.14 3.12 14.72
CA LYS A 12 2.84 2.69 15.23
C LYS A 12 2.66 1.21 14.86
N GLN A 13 2.15 0.40 15.80
CA GLN A 13 1.89 -1.02 15.57
C GLN A 13 0.44 -1.33 15.92
N ASP A 14 -0.34 -1.68 14.89
CA ASP A 14 -1.72 -2.19 14.99
C ASP A 14 -1.88 -3.32 13.96
N GLY A 15 -1.17 -4.44 14.15
CA GLY A 15 -1.18 -5.60 13.23
C GLY A 15 -0.38 -5.42 11.92
N LEU A 16 -0.36 -4.20 11.38
CA LEU A 16 0.53 -3.77 10.29
C LEU A 16 1.57 -2.79 10.81
N SER A 17 2.75 -2.79 10.20
CA SER A 17 3.73 -1.74 10.41
C SER A 17 3.19 -0.38 9.95
N ALA A 18 3.74 0.71 10.49
CA ALA A 18 3.38 2.05 10.05
C ALA A 18 3.56 2.21 8.53
N VAL A 19 4.64 1.64 7.97
CA VAL A 19 4.93 1.69 6.53
C VAL A 19 3.85 0.98 5.71
N GLU A 20 3.46 -0.24 6.08
CA GLU A 20 2.43 -1.00 5.37
C GLU A 20 1.06 -0.29 5.40
N GLN A 21 0.71 0.36 6.52
CA GLN A 21 -0.50 1.17 6.62
C GLN A 21 -0.46 2.35 5.63
N LEU A 22 0.66 3.08 5.59
CA LEU A 22 0.83 4.21 4.66
C LEU A 22 0.84 3.76 3.19
N VAL A 23 1.40 2.59 2.89
CA VAL A 23 1.38 2.02 1.53
C VAL A 23 -0.05 1.83 1.04
N CYS A 24 -0.97 1.37 1.89
CA CYS A 24 -2.38 1.21 1.54
C CYS A 24 -3.01 2.57 1.16
N ASP A 25 -2.77 3.61 1.96
CA ASP A 25 -3.30 4.95 1.72
C ASP A 25 -2.75 5.55 0.42
N ILE A 26 -1.44 5.42 0.18
CA ILE A 26 -0.78 5.93 -1.05
C ILE A 26 -1.28 5.16 -2.28
N ALA A 27 -1.38 3.84 -2.20
CA ALA A 27 -1.85 3.03 -3.32
C ALA A 27 -3.29 3.41 -3.71
N ALA A 28 -4.17 3.55 -2.72
CA ALA A 28 -5.55 3.99 -2.93
C ALA A 28 -5.62 5.40 -3.56
N GLU A 29 -4.85 6.36 -3.04
CA GLU A 29 -4.78 7.74 -3.58
C GLU A 29 -4.29 7.73 -5.04
N ARG A 30 -3.20 7.03 -5.31
CA ARG A 30 -2.58 7.00 -6.65
C ARG A 30 -3.45 6.30 -7.67
N TRP A 31 -4.10 5.21 -7.29
CA TRP A 31 -5.06 4.53 -8.15
C TRP A 31 -6.26 5.43 -8.47
N ARG A 32 -6.85 6.11 -7.48
CA ARG A 32 -7.95 7.07 -7.71
C ARG A 32 -7.53 8.24 -8.60
N ALA A 33 -6.26 8.62 -8.58
CA ALA A 33 -5.66 9.59 -9.50
C ALA A 33 -5.39 9.03 -10.92
N GLY A 34 -5.92 7.84 -11.25
CA GLY A 34 -5.81 7.19 -12.56
C GLY A 34 -4.45 6.58 -12.85
N LYS A 35 -3.63 6.31 -11.83
CA LYS A 35 -2.30 5.71 -12.01
C LYS A 35 -2.35 4.19 -11.86
N ARG A 36 -1.51 3.51 -12.64
CA ARG A 36 -1.12 2.12 -12.36
C ARG A 36 -0.07 2.13 -11.25
N VAL A 37 -0.28 1.30 -10.23
CA VAL A 37 0.57 1.24 -9.04
C VAL A 37 1.20 -0.14 -8.97
N LEU A 38 2.50 -0.17 -8.66
CA LEU A 38 3.23 -1.39 -8.30
C LEU A 38 3.74 -1.20 -6.87
N ILE A 39 3.50 -2.18 -6.01
CA ILE A 39 4.05 -2.22 -4.66
C ILE A 39 5.14 -3.30 -4.66
N ALA A 40 6.39 -2.88 -4.55
CA ALA A 40 7.52 -3.79 -4.42
C ALA A 40 7.68 -4.20 -2.95
N CYS A 41 7.41 -5.47 -2.66
CA CYS A 41 7.55 -6.03 -1.32
C CYS A 41 8.93 -6.68 -1.13
N GLU A 42 9.42 -6.69 0.10
CA GLU A 42 10.70 -7.32 0.47
C GLU A 42 10.61 -8.85 0.44
N ASP A 43 9.47 -9.41 0.86
CA ASP A 43 9.20 -10.85 0.84
C ASP A 43 7.74 -11.15 0.46
N GLU A 44 7.46 -12.44 0.21
CA GLU A 44 6.13 -12.94 -0.16
C GLU A 44 5.11 -12.72 0.96
N GLN A 45 5.51 -12.88 2.23
CA GLN A 45 4.62 -12.70 3.36
C GLN A 45 4.16 -11.25 3.48
N GLN A 46 5.00 -10.27 3.16
CA GLN A 46 4.64 -8.86 3.10
C GLN A 46 3.67 -8.58 1.96
N ALA A 47 3.86 -9.20 0.79
CA ALA A 47 2.92 -9.09 -0.31
C ALA A 47 1.53 -9.60 0.08
N ILE A 48 1.45 -10.77 0.72
CA ILE A 48 0.18 -11.34 1.21
C ILE A 48 -0.49 -10.41 2.23
N ARG A 49 0.25 -9.91 3.23
CA ARG A 49 -0.31 -8.97 4.23
C ARG A 49 -0.86 -7.70 3.59
N LEU A 50 -0.18 -7.16 2.59
CA LEU A 50 -0.59 -5.94 1.90
C LEU A 50 -1.81 -6.18 0.98
N ASP A 51 -1.89 -7.34 0.33
CA ASP A 51 -3.06 -7.75 -0.45
C ASP A 51 -4.31 -7.83 0.44
N GLU A 52 -4.22 -8.53 1.58
CA GLU A 52 -5.32 -8.57 2.56
C GLU A 52 -5.67 -7.17 3.10
N ALA A 53 -4.67 -6.35 3.41
CA ALA A 53 -4.88 -5.02 3.97
C ALA A 53 -5.57 -4.05 3.01
N LEU A 54 -5.25 -4.10 1.71
CA LEU A 54 -5.81 -3.23 0.69
C LEU A 54 -7.31 -3.47 0.46
N TRP A 55 -7.82 -4.67 0.78
CA TRP A 55 -9.26 -4.93 0.79
C TRP A 55 -9.99 -4.24 1.94
N ALA A 56 -9.33 -4.07 3.08
CA ALA A 56 -9.95 -3.51 4.28
C ALA A 56 -9.71 -1.99 4.43
N ARG A 57 -8.73 -1.41 3.72
CA ARG A 57 -8.25 -0.05 3.96
C ARG A 57 -8.05 0.74 2.66
N PRO A 58 -8.62 1.95 2.54
CA PRO A 58 -9.58 2.58 3.45
C PRO A 58 -10.93 1.84 3.50
N PRO A 59 -11.68 1.86 4.63
CA PRO A 59 -12.92 1.10 4.80
C PRO A 59 -14.04 1.50 3.83
N GLU A 60 -14.01 2.72 3.29
CA GLU A 60 -14.93 3.19 2.24
C GLU A 60 -14.32 3.16 0.83
N SER A 61 -13.28 2.35 0.61
CA SER A 61 -12.57 2.26 -0.66
C SER A 61 -12.58 0.86 -1.25
N PHE A 62 -12.87 0.79 -2.54
CA PHE A 62 -12.51 -0.37 -3.35
C PHE A 62 -11.24 -0.03 -4.14
N VAL A 63 -10.13 -0.73 -3.86
CA VAL A 63 -8.88 -0.61 -4.63
C VAL A 63 -8.69 -1.92 -5.40
N PRO A 64 -8.84 -1.97 -6.73
CA PRO A 64 -8.59 -3.19 -7.50
C PRO A 64 -7.10 -3.49 -7.55
N HIS A 65 -6.70 -4.61 -6.96
CA HIS A 65 -5.32 -5.08 -6.88
C HIS A 65 -5.29 -6.61 -6.90
N ASN A 66 -4.09 -7.18 -7.06
CA ASN A 66 -3.84 -8.61 -6.93
C ASN A 66 -2.34 -8.82 -6.67
N LEU A 67 -1.99 -10.01 -6.15
CA LEU A 67 -0.61 -10.48 -6.12
C LEU A 67 -0.05 -10.59 -7.55
N SER A 68 1.28 -10.46 -7.68
CA SER A 68 1.96 -10.59 -8.97
C SER A 68 1.92 -12.05 -9.44
N GLY A 69 1.39 -12.28 -10.65
CA GLY A 69 1.29 -13.58 -11.32
C GLY A 69 1.13 -13.41 -12.82
#